data_AF-A0A2I0B1Q9-F1
#
_entry.id   AF-A0A2I0B1Q9-F1
#
_cell.length_a   1.000
_cell.length_b   1.000
_cell.length_c   1.000
_cell.angle_alpha   90.00
_cell.angle_beta   90.00
_cell.angle_gamma   90.00
#
_symmetry.space_group_name_H-M   'P 1'
#
loop_
_entity.id
_entity.type
_entity.pdbx_description
1 polymer ?
#
loop_
_entity_poly.entity_id
_entity_poly.type
_entity_poly.pdbx_seq_one_letter_code
_entity_poly.pdbx_strand_id
1 'polypeptide(L)'
;MIPSSSSTIILLFLFSSALERLARAVNPQFCDHSSCEELQISYPFRLKGDPAICGFRDLELACRGNRTFMEIQSSEYLVNNIDYLEKNDMDR
;
A
#
# COMPACT_ATOMS: atom_id res chain seq x y z
N MET A 1 -1.97 32.43 25.89
CA MET A 1 -2.06 32.99 24.51
C MET A 1 -3.02 32.12 23.70
N ILE A 2 -4.04 32.72 23.08
CA ILE A 2 -4.97 32.03 22.18
C ILE A 2 -4.26 31.93 20.82
N PRO A 3 -4.08 30.74 20.22
CA PRO A 3 -3.52 30.63 18.88
C PRO A 3 -4.35 31.48 17.92
N SER A 4 -3.68 32.20 17.02
CA SER A 4 -4.38 33.01 16.02
C SER A 4 -5.41 32.17 15.27
N SER A 5 -6.53 32.76 14.86
CA SER A 5 -7.56 32.08 14.06
C SER A 5 -6.98 31.43 12.79
N SER A 6 -5.89 31.96 12.25
CA SER A 6 -5.13 31.33 11.16
C SER A 6 -4.38 30.07 11.60
N SER A 7 -3.76 30.10 12.80
CA SER A 7 -3.05 28.94 13.36
C SER A 7 -3.99 27.78 13.70
N THR A 8 -5.19 28.07 14.20
CA THR A 8 -6.19 27.01 14.50
C THR A 8 -6.70 26.35 13.23
N ILE A 9 -6.98 27.13 12.18
CA ILE A 9 -7.39 26.60 10.87
C ILE A 9 -6.33 25.65 10.30
N ILE A 10 -5.05 26.03 10.34
CA ILE A 10 -3.95 25.17 9.85
C ILE A 10 -3.90 23.84 10.62
N LEU A 11 -4.05 23.88 11.96
CA LEU A 11 -4.04 22.67 12.78
C LEU A 11 -5.20 21.73 12.45
N LEU A 12 -6.40 22.26 12.17
CA LEU A 12 -7.57 21.46 11.77
C LEU A 12 -7.36 20.76 10.42
N PHE A 13 -6.73 21.42 9.44
CA PHE A 13 -6.38 20.80 8.16
C PHE A 13 -5.33 19.69 8.29
N LEU A 14 -4.33 19.88 9.16
CA LEU A 14 -3.35 18.83 9.45
C LEU A 14 -3.98 17.62 10.16
N PHE A 15 -4.87 17.87 11.12
CA PHE A 15 -5.54 16.81 11.85
C PHE A 15 -6.49 15.99 10.97
N SER A 16 -7.30 16.65 10.13
CA SER A 16 -8.20 15.96 9.19
C SER A 16 -7.43 15.11 8.18
N SER A 17 -6.37 15.65 7.57
CA SER A 17 -5.53 14.87 6.63
C SER A 17 -4.80 13.70 7.31
N ALA A 18 -4.40 13.83 8.57
CA ALA A 18 -3.82 12.72 9.33
C ALA A 18 -4.85 11.63 9.64
N LEU A 19 -6.08 12.01 10.01
CA LEU A 19 -7.18 11.08 10.30
C LEU A 19 -7.60 10.29 9.05
N GLU A 20 -7.67 10.95 7.89
CA GLU A 20 -7.94 10.27 6.62
C GLU A 20 -6.85 9.25 6.25
N ARG A 21 -5.58 9.62 6.42
CA ARG A 21 -4.45 8.70 6.16
C ARG A 21 -4.52 7.47 7.06
N LEU A 22 -4.85 7.67 8.34
CA LEU A 22 -5.01 6.58 9.28
C LEU A 22 -6.20 5.68 8.90
N ALA A 23 -7.33 6.27 8.53
CA ALA A 23 -8.51 5.52 8.10
C ALA A 23 -8.23 4.66 6.85
N ARG A 24 -7.49 5.19 5.87
CA ARG A 24 -7.05 4.42 4.70
C ARG A 24 -6.06 3.31 5.06
N ALA A 25 -5.18 3.53 6.04
CA ALA A 25 -4.19 2.54 6.46
C ALA A 25 -4.80 1.30 7.13
N VAL A 26 -6.02 1.39 7.67
CA VAL A 26 -6.68 0.31 8.41
C VAL A 26 -7.93 -0.25 7.72
N ASN A 27 -8.40 0.35 6.63
CA ASN A 27 -9.58 -0.13 5.93
C ASN A 27 -9.19 -1.15 4.83
N PRO A 28 -9.54 -2.45 4.97
CA PRO A 28 -9.22 -3.46 3.97
C PRO A 28 -9.91 -3.25 2.62
N GLN A 29 -11.00 -2.47 2.56
CA GLN A 29 -11.63 -2.12 1.27
C GLN A 29 -10.76 -1.22 0.39
N PHE A 30 -9.69 -0.62 0.94
CA PHE A 30 -8.71 0.14 0.16
C PHE A 30 -7.63 -0.73 -0.49
N CYS A 31 -7.64 -2.04 -0.24
CA CYS A 31 -6.77 -3.00 -0.90
C CYS A 31 -7.38 -3.48 -2.24
N ASP A 32 -7.93 -2.56 -3.02
CA ASP A 32 -8.18 -2.87 -4.43
C ASP A 32 -6.85 -3.26 -5.07
N HIS A 33 -6.91 -4.14 -6.08
CA HIS A 33 -5.72 -4.61 -6.79
C HIS A 33 -4.88 -3.41 -7.23
N SER A 34 -3.71 -3.27 -6.60
CA SER A 34 -2.77 -2.24 -6.98
C SER A 34 -2.00 -2.74 -8.18
N SER A 35 -1.68 -1.87 -9.14
CA SER A 35 -0.97 -2.27 -10.35
C SER A 35 0.30 -1.45 -10.54
N CYS A 36 1.35 -2.12 -10.99
CA CYS A 36 2.52 -1.50 -11.59
C CYS A 36 2.55 -1.96 -13.04
N GLU A 37 1.99 -1.14 -13.93
CA GLU A 37 1.68 -1.52 -15.31
C GLU A 37 0.71 -2.70 -15.38
N GLU A 38 1.12 -3.81 -16.00
CA GLU A 38 0.31 -5.01 -16.21
C GLU A 38 0.38 -5.98 -15.01
N LEU A 39 1.32 -5.77 -14.08
CA LEU A 39 1.44 -6.60 -12.87
C LEU A 39 0.36 -6.22 -11.87
N GLN A 40 -0.62 -7.10 -11.70
CA GLN A 40 -1.61 -7.03 -10.64
C GLN A 40 -0.96 -7.48 -9.32
N ILE A 41 -1.06 -6.63 -8.30
CA ILE A 41 -0.47 -6.84 -6.99
C ILE A 41 -1.61 -6.90 -5.97
N SER A 42 -1.68 -8.01 -5.28
CA SER A 42 -2.58 -8.31 -4.18
C SER A 42 -1.88 -9.15 -3.13
N TYR A 43 -2.56 -9.30 -1.98
CA TYR A 43 -2.10 -10.12 -0.86
C TYR A 43 -1.62 -11.50 -1.35
N PRO A 44 -0.44 -11.97 -0.93
CA PRO A 44 0.36 -11.48 0.21
C PRO A 44 1.36 -10.36 -0.13
N PHE A 45 1.51 -10.00 -1.41
CA PHE A 45 2.36 -8.89 -1.86
C PHE A 45 1.63 -7.56 -1.71
N ARG A 46 2.38 -6.46 -1.57
CA ARG A 46 1.83 -5.09 -1.61
C ARG A 46 2.83 -4.12 -2.20
N LEU A 47 2.38 -3.01 -2.77
CA LEU A 47 3.29 -1.94 -3.17
C LEU A 47 3.83 -1.19 -1.95
N LYS A 48 5.04 -0.66 -2.09
CA LYS A 48 5.62 0.24 -1.11
C LYS A 48 4.76 1.50 -1.00
N GLY A 49 4.19 1.72 0.18
CA GLY A 49 3.24 2.81 0.45
C GLY A 49 1.80 2.35 0.58
N ASP A 50 1.46 1.12 0.17
CA ASP A 50 0.15 0.54 0.41
C ASP A 50 -0.08 0.34 1.92
N PRO A 51 -1.35 0.38 2.37
CA PRO A 51 -1.72 0.00 3.72
C PRO A 51 -1.09 -1.33 4.15
N ALA A 52 -0.67 -1.44 5.41
CA ALA A 52 -0.07 -2.66 5.96
C ALA A 52 -1.03 -3.86 5.92
N ILE A 53 -2.34 -3.61 5.83
CA ILE A 53 -3.37 -4.65 5.70
C ILE A 53 -3.40 -5.29 4.30
N CYS A 54 -2.81 -4.65 3.28
CA CYS A 54 -2.88 -5.15 1.90
C CYS A 54 -1.84 -6.23 1.59
N GLY A 55 -0.85 -6.46 2.46
CA GLY A 55 0.20 -7.46 2.24
C GLY A 55 1.27 -7.43 3.33
N PHE A 56 2.21 -8.36 3.24
CA PHE A 56 3.27 -8.46 4.24
C PHE A 56 4.36 -7.39 4.04
N ARG A 57 5.00 -6.97 5.13
CA ARG A 57 6.14 -6.05 5.06
C ARG A 57 7.30 -6.65 4.28
N ASP A 58 7.57 -7.94 4.47
CA ASP A 58 8.71 -8.62 3.83
C ASP A 58 8.44 -8.95 2.35
N LEU A 59 7.20 -8.72 1.87
CA LEU A 59 6.79 -8.91 0.48
C LEU A 59 6.40 -7.57 -0.17
N GLU A 60 6.98 -6.47 0.30
CA GLU A 60 6.82 -5.16 -0.34
C GLU A 60 7.49 -5.11 -1.72
N LEU A 61 6.78 -4.56 -2.69
CA LEU A 61 7.21 -4.36 -4.06
C LEU A 61 7.40 -2.86 -4.33
N ALA A 62 8.51 -2.48 -4.94
CA ALA A 62 8.73 -1.12 -5.42
C ALA A 62 8.34 -1.03 -6.91
N CYS A 63 7.48 -0.07 -7.25
CA CYS A 63 7.20 0.30 -8.64
C CYS A 63 8.07 1.50 -9.03
N ARG A 64 8.96 1.34 -10.02
CA ARG A 64 9.80 2.44 -10.54
C ARG A 64 9.66 2.50 -12.06
N GLY A 65 8.91 3.49 -12.52
CA GLY A 65 8.48 3.54 -13.92
C GLY A 65 7.60 2.33 -14.22
N ASN A 66 7.95 1.58 -15.26
CA ASN A 66 7.22 0.41 -15.73
C ASN A 66 7.80 -0.92 -15.21
N ARG A 67 8.58 -0.89 -14.12
CA ARG A 67 9.27 -2.07 -13.57
C ARG A 67 8.97 -2.23 -12.09
N THR A 68 8.71 -3.48 -11.72
CA THR A 68 8.45 -3.91 -10.35
C THR A 68 9.70 -4.57 -9.77
N PHE A 69 10.06 -4.21 -8.55
CA PHE A 69 11.24 -4.71 -7.87
C PHE A 69 10.89 -5.25 -6.49
N MET A 70 11.59 -6.30 -6.07
CA MET A 70 11.51 -6.87 -4.74
C MET A 70 12.89 -6.89 -4.09
N GLU A 71 12.96 -6.53 -2.81
CA GLU A 71 14.21 -6.62 -2.05
C GLU A 71 14.25 -7.94 -1.26
N ILE A 72 15.28 -8.75 -1.46
CA ILE A 72 15.53 -9.99 -0.71
C ILE A 72 16.96 -9.94 -0.21
N GLN A 73 17.16 -10.02 1.11
CA GLN A 73 18.51 -10.00 1.73
C GLN A 73 19.38 -8.80 1.26
N SER A 74 18.80 -7.60 1.21
CA SER A 74 19.44 -6.36 0.71
C SER A 74 19.84 -6.37 -0.77
N SER A 75 19.40 -7.38 -1.54
CA SER A 75 19.57 -7.45 -2.98
C SER A 75 18.25 -7.18 -3.67
N GLU A 76 18.29 -6.42 -4.77
CA GLU A 76 17.11 -6.05 -5.53
C GLU A 76 16.92 -6.98 -6.72
N TYR A 77 15.70 -7.52 -6.87
CA TYR A 77 15.30 -8.44 -7.91
C TYR A 77 14.19 -7.83 -8.75
N LEU A 78 14.32 -7.91 -10.08
CA LEU A 78 13.24 -7.55 -11.00
C LEU A 78 12.14 -8.62 -10.94
N VAL A 79 10.92 -8.18 -10.69
CA VAL A 79 9.73 -9.04 -10.70
C VAL A 79 9.11 -8.98 -12.10
N ASN A 80 9.19 -10.09 -12.84
CA ASN A 80 8.61 -10.19 -14.18
C ASN A 80 7.16 -10.67 -14.16
N ASN A 81 6.79 -11.51 -13.21
CA ASN A 81 5.44 -12.07 -13.07
C ASN A 81 5.14 -12.41 -11.60
N ILE A 82 3.86 -12.41 -11.24
CA ILE A 82 3.36 -12.88 -9.94
C ILE A 82 2.27 -13.91 -10.21
N ASP A 83 2.52 -15.16 -9.84
CA ASP A 83 1.55 -16.24 -9.98
C ASP A 83 0.76 -16.42 -8.69
N TYR A 84 -0.51 -16.01 -8.73
CA TYR A 84 -1.46 -16.30 -7.68
C TYR A 84 -2.03 -17.70 -7.91
N LEU A 85 -1.70 -18.65 -7.04
CA LEU A 85 -2.35 -19.96 -7.08
C LEU A 85 -3.85 -19.76 -6.90
N GLU A 86 -4.63 -20.07 -7.94
CA GLU A 86 -6.09 -20.01 -7.86
C GLU A 86 -6.57 -20.90 -6.71
N LYS A 87 -7.36 -20.33 -5.82
CA LYS A 87 -7.90 -20.98 -4.64
C LYS A 87 -9.15 -21.78 -5.01
N ASN A 88 -9.08 -22.65 -6.02
CA ASN A 88 -10.26 -23.34 -6.57
C ASN A 88 -10.69 -24.62 -5.82
N ASP A 89 -10.09 -24.97 -4.68
CA ASP A 89 -10.36 -26.25 -4.01
C ASP A 89 -10.74 -26.11 -2.52
N MET A 90 -11.67 -25.21 -2.17
CA MET A 90 -12.33 -25.28 -0.85
C MET A 90 -13.82 -24.91 -0.88
N ASP A 91 -14.47 -25.08 -2.03
CA ASP A 91 -15.93 -24.93 -2.15
C ASP A 91 -16.60 -26.17 -2.79
N ARG A 92 -16.08 -27.37 -2.46
CA ARG A 92 -16.80 -28.64 -2.64
C ARG A 92 -16.88 -29.41 -1.34
#